data_AF-A0A1H3GPI3-F1
#
_entry.id   AF-A0A1H3GPI3-F1
#
_cell.length_a   1.000
_cell.length_b   1.000
_cell.length_c   1.000
_cell.angle_alpha   90.00
_cell.angle_beta   90.00
_cell.angle_gamma   90.00
#
_symmetry.space_group_name_H-M   'P 1'
#
loop_
_entity.id
_entity.type
_entity.pdbx_description
1 polymer ?
#
loop_
_entity_poly.entity_id
_entity_poly.type
_entity_poly.pdbx_seq_one_letter_code
_entity_poly.pdbx_strand_id
1 'polypeptide(L)'
;MNQPLYWTLLAAAAACGAAARLAVGHPLLRRRAVSIGRAELGVAAVSLLALAFHCASMFFAPWTDAVPGGQTLGGPVRALGPASQVAYWVPAVALVAALRRVWWPVLALLTATLAGVGTTMFWSYPLATHLSWLAAAVVTWIVVAASLVGLRSGELPRRPRTELRPG
;
A
#
# COMPACT_ATOMS: atom_id res chain seq x y z
N MET A 1 -5.49 20.10 20.62
CA MET A 1 -4.45 20.60 19.69
C MET A 1 -5.06 20.64 18.30
N ASN A 2 -5.24 21.83 17.74
CA ASN A 2 -5.92 22.01 16.46
C ASN A 2 -4.98 21.57 15.33
N GLN A 3 -5.29 20.43 14.69
CA GLN A 3 -4.48 19.81 13.63
C GLN A 3 -4.91 20.10 12.16
N PRO A 4 -5.66 21.17 11.81
CA PRO A 4 -6.16 21.31 10.43
C PRO A 4 -5.01 21.50 9.42
N LEU A 5 -3.90 22.13 9.82
CA LEU A 5 -2.72 22.33 8.96
C LEU A 5 -2.01 21.02 8.58
N TYR A 6 -2.01 20.03 9.46
CA TYR A 6 -1.36 18.74 9.20
C TYR A 6 -2.17 17.92 8.19
N TRP A 7 -3.51 17.93 8.35
CA TRP A 7 -4.44 17.29 7.43
C TRP A 7 -4.46 17.96 6.05
N THR A 8 -4.40 19.30 5.99
CA THR A 8 -4.34 20.00 4.71
C THR A 8 -3.01 19.79 3.99
N LEU A 9 -1.88 19.73 4.71
CA LEU A 9 -0.59 19.41 4.10
C LEU A 9 -0.53 17.97 3.58
N LEU A 10 -1.06 17.00 4.32
CA LEU A 10 -1.17 15.60 3.86
C LEU A 10 -2.10 15.47 2.66
N ALA A 11 -3.27 16.11 2.70
CA ALA A 11 -4.21 16.12 1.59
C ALA A 11 -3.64 16.83 0.37
N ALA A 12 -2.93 17.95 0.54
CA ALA A 12 -2.25 18.67 -0.53
C ALA A 12 -1.10 17.85 -1.12
N ALA A 13 -0.30 17.16 -0.31
CA ALA A 13 0.75 16.27 -0.80
C ALA A 13 0.17 15.07 -1.58
N ALA A 14 -0.92 14.48 -1.09
CA ALA A 14 -1.63 13.40 -1.77
C ALA A 14 -2.27 13.88 -3.10
N ALA A 15 -2.92 15.04 -3.08
CA ALA A 15 -3.54 15.66 -4.25
C ALA A 15 -2.49 16.09 -5.29
N CYS A 16 -1.37 16.70 -4.87
CA CYS A 16 -0.25 17.02 -5.74
C CYS A 16 0.39 15.76 -6.33
N GLY A 17 0.54 14.69 -5.55
CA GLY A 17 1.04 13.40 -6.04
C GLY A 17 0.12 12.77 -7.08
N ALA A 18 -1.20 12.82 -6.87
CA ALA A 18 -2.21 12.34 -7.81
C ALA A 18 -2.29 13.21 -9.08
N ALA A 19 -2.23 14.53 -8.93
CA ALA A 19 -2.26 15.49 -10.04
C ALA A 19 -0.98 15.40 -10.89
N ALA A 20 0.20 15.28 -10.26
CA ALA A 20 1.46 15.04 -10.97
C ALA A 20 1.42 13.73 -11.75
N ARG A 21 0.75 12.69 -11.24
CA ARG A 21 0.55 11.42 -11.97
C ARG A 21 -0.39 11.59 -13.17
N LEU A 22 -1.52 12.29 -12.99
CA LEU A 22 -2.47 12.58 -14.06
C LEU A 22 -1.83 13.42 -15.17
N ALA A 23 -0.96 14.37 -14.81
CA ALA A 23 -0.25 15.22 -15.77
C ALA A 23 0.87 14.50 -16.53
N VAL A 24 1.53 13.50 -15.92
CA VAL A 24 2.77 12.91 -16.50
C VAL A 24 2.52 11.63 -17.30
N GLY A 25 1.41 10.90 -17.08
CA GLY A 25 1.00 9.76 -17.92
C GLY A 25 1.97 8.57 -18.00
N HIS A 26 3.10 8.64 -17.30
CA HIS A 26 4.21 7.69 -17.31
C HIS A 26 4.73 7.51 -15.89
N PRO A 27 5.34 6.36 -15.55
CA PRO A 27 6.02 6.22 -14.26
C PRO A 27 7.11 7.29 -14.14
N LEU A 28 6.96 8.19 -13.16
CA LEU A 28 7.87 9.33 -12.90
C LEU A 28 9.34 8.89 -12.74
N LEU A 29 9.59 7.62 -12.43
CA LEU A 29 10.91 7.01 -12.27
C LEU A 29 11.13 5.86 -13.25
N ARG A 30 11.04 6.13 -14.56
CA ARG A 30 11.25 5.15 -15.65
C ARG A 30 12.58 4.37 -15.57
N ARG A 31 13.62 4.91 -14.90
CA ARG A 31 14.91 4.23 -14.66
C ARG A 31 14.95 3.29 -13.45
N ARG A 32 13.89 3.23 -12.64
CA ARG A 32 13.81 2.40 -11.42
C ARG A 32 12.63 1.42 -11.42
N ALA A 33 12.01 1.18 -12.58
CA ALA A 33 10.96 0.20 -12.72
C ALA A 33 11.55 -1.22 -12.54
N VAL A 34 11.33 -1.80 -11.37
CA VAL A 34 11.72 -3.18 -11.06
C VAL A 34 10.59 -4.10 -11.49
N SER A 35 10.90 -5.19 -12.19
CA SER A 35 9.90 -6.20 -12.53
C SER A 35 9.49 -6.96 -11.28
N ILE A 36 8.24 -6.78 -10.87
CA ILE A 36 7.61 -7.58 -9.82
C ILE A 36 7.07 -8.86 -10.46
N GLY A 37 7.44 -10.02 -9.90
CA GLY A 37 6.91 -11.30 -10.37
C GLY A 37 5.40 -11.41 -10.08
N ARG A 38 4.66 -12.18 -10.88
CA ARG A 38 3.22 -12.41 -10.64
C ARG A 38 2.93 -12.95 -9.24
N ALA A 39 3.80 -13.81 -8.72
CA ALA A 39 3.69 -14.33 -7.36
C ALA A 39 3.86 -13.24 -6.30
N GLU A 40 4.88 -12.38 -6.44
CA GLU A 40 5.11 -11.24 -5.54
C GLU A 40 3.93 -10.27 -5.55
N LEU A 41 3.38 -10.00 -6.74
CA LEU A 41 2.17 -9.18 -6.89
C LEU A 41 0.95 -9.82 -6.20
N GLY A 42 0.78 -11.14 -6.35
CA GLY A 42 -0.29 -11.88 -5.69
C GLY A 42 -0.17 -11.82 -4.16
N VAL A 43 1.02 -12.03 -3.61
CA VAL A 43 1.29 -11.92 -2.17
C VAL A 43 1.03 -10.50 -1.68
N ALA A 44 1.48 -9.48 -2.40
CA ALA A 44 1.25 -8.08 -2.05
C ALA A 44 -0.25 -7.74 -2.05
N ALA A 45 -1.00 -8.19 -3.06
CA ALA A 45 -2.44 -7.97 -3.16
C ALA A 45 -3.21 -8.66 -2.01
N VAL A 46 -2.91 -9.92 -1.72
CA VAL A 46 -3.53 -10.68 -0.63
C VAL A 46 -3.20 -10.05 0.72
N SER A 47 -1.95 -9.63 0.92
CA SER A 47 -1.51 -8.97 2.16
C SER A 47 -2.21 -7.63 2.37
N LEU A 48 -2.36 -6.84 1.30
CA LEU A 48 -3.09 -5.57 1.35
C LEU A 48 -4.57 -5.78 1.68
N LEU A 49 -5.21 -6.77 1.07
CA LEU A 49 -6.60 -7.12 1.35
C LEU A 49 -6.80 -7.56 2.80
N ALA A 50 -5.88 -8.38 3.32
CA ALA A 50 -5.90 -8.81 4.72
C ALA A 50 -5.75 -7.62 5.69
N LEU A 51 -4.81 -6.71 5.43
CA LEU A 51 -4.63 -5.48 6.21
C LEU A 51 -5.85 -4.56 6.13
N ALA A 52 -6.43 -4.40 4.93
CA ALA A 52 -7.64 -3.60 4.74
C ALA A 52 -8.82 -4.21 5.51
N PHE A 53 -9.00 -5.53 5.47
CA PHE A 53 -10.01 -6.24 6.24
C PHE A 53 -9.78 -6.09 7.75
N HIS A 54 -8.53 -6.19 8.22
CA HIS A 54 -8.17 -5.97 9.62
C HIS A 54 -8.60 -4.58 10.08
N CYS A 55 -8.20 -3.53 9.36
CA CYS A 55 -8.58 -2.16 9.65
C CYS A 55 -10.11 -1.96 9.57
N ALA A 56 -10.77 -2.53 8.55
CA ALA A 56 -12.21 -2.44 8.40
C ALA A 56 -12.96 -3.10 9.56
N SER A 57 -12.47 -4.24 10.04
CA SER A 57 -13.07 -4.96 11.17
C SER A 57 -13.00 -4.17 12.47
N MET A 58 -11.97 -3.34 12.65
CA MET A 58 -11.81 -2.47 13.81
C MET A 58 -12.75 -1.25 13.78
N PHE A 59 -12.86 -0.58 12.64
CA PHE A 59 -13.58 0.71 12.54
C PHE A 59 -15.01 0.61 12.01
N PHE A 60 -15.31 -0.42 11.22
CA PHE A 60 -16.56 -0.58 10.48
C PHE A 60 -17.19 -1.95 10.74
N ALA A 61 -17.19 -2.40 12.00
CA ALA A 61 -17.73 -3.69 12.41
C ALA A 61 -19.13 -4.01 11.84
N PRO A 62 -20.12 -3.08 11.83
CA PRO A 62 -21.43 -3.36 11.26
C PRO A 62 -21.38 -3.75 9.77
N TRP A 63 -20.42 -3.22 9.03
CA TRP A 63 -20.25 -3.48 7.60
C TRP A 63 -19.49 -4.78 7.36
N THR A 64 -18.44 -5.05 8.14
CA THR A 64 -17.70 -6.31 8.01
C THR A 64 -18.53 -7.50 8.47
N ASP A 65 -19.35 -7.32 9.50
CA ASP A 65 -20.16 -8.39 10.07
C ASP A 65 -21.40 -8.72 9.23
N ALA A 66 -21.81 -7.82 8.33
CA ALA A 66 -22.87 -8.05 7.35
C ALA A 66 -22.45 -9.01 6.22
N VAL A 67 -21.13 -9.20 6.02
CA VAL A 67 -20.60 -10.15 5.03
C VAL A 67 -20.67 -11.57 5.62
N PRO A 68 -21.09 -12.58 4.84
CA PRO A 68 -21.08 -13.98 5.29
C PRO A 68 -19.69 -14.39 5.83
N GLY A 69 -19.65 -14.87 7.08
CA GLY A 69 -18.40 -15.23 7.77
C GLY A 69 -17.61 -14.05 8.38
N GLY A 70 -18.06 -12.82 8.17
CA GLY A 70 -17.40 -11.61 8.66
C GLY A 70 -17.30 -11.53 10.18
N GLN A 71 -18.38 -11.89 10.91
CA GLN A 71 -18.34 -11.93 12.38
C GLN A 71 -17.29 -12.90 12.93
N THR A 72 -17.21 -14.10 12.32
CA THR A 72 -16.28 -15.14 12.78
C THR A 72 -14.82 -14.75 12.59
N LEU A 73 -14.51 -14.00 11.52
CA LEU A 73 -13.16 -13.54 11.21
C LEU A 73 -12.82 -12.22 11.91
N GLY A 74 -13.80 -11.31 12.02
CA GLY A 74 -13.64 -9.98 12.61
C GLY A 74 -13.61 -9.98 14.15
N GLY A 75 -14.30 -10.93 14.79
CA GLY A 75 -14.33 -11.06 16.25
C GLY A 75 -12.94 -11.14 16.89
N PRO A 76 -12.07 -12.08 16.47
CA PRO A 76 -10.69 -12.19 16.96
C PRO A 76 -9.82 -10.94 16.70
N VAL A 77 -10.09 -10.22 15.61
CA VAL A 77 -9.40 -8.96 15.29
C VAL A 77 -9.77 -7.86 16.29
N ARG A 78 -11.07 -7.69 16.56
CA ARG A 78 -11.59 -6.68 17.48
C ARG A 78 -11.24 -6.93 18.95
N ALA A 79 -10.95 -8.18 19.30
CA ALA A 79 -10.54 -8.54 20.65
C ALA A 79 -9.16 -7.98 21.05
N LEU A 80 -8.39 -7.39 20.11
CA LEU A 80 -7.06 -6.80 20.34
C LEU A 80 -6.03 -7.74 21.02
N GLY A 81 -6.32 -9.05 21.05
CA GLY A 81 -5.46 -10.08 21.62
C GLY A 81 -4.38 -10.56 20.64
N PRO A 82 -3.70 -11.67 20.97
CA PRO A 82 -2.64 -12.26 20.14
C PRO A 82 -3.08 -12.55 18.70
N ALA A 83 -4.33 -12.99 18.51
CA ALA A 83 -4.88 -13.24 17.17
C ALA A 83 -4.94 -11.96 16.32
N SER A 84 -5.29 -10.82 16.92
CA SER A 84 -5.29 -9.52 16.24
C SER A 84 -3.88 -9.08 15.84
N GLN A 85 -2.89 -9.30 16.72
CA GLN A 85 -1.48 -9.04 16.43
C GLN A 85 -0.98 -9.88 15.25
N VAL A 86 -1.28 -11.17 15.23
CA VAL A 86 -0.92 -12.05 14.10
C VAL A 86 -1.62 -11.61 12.82
N ALA A 87 -2.92 -11.33 12.89
CA ALA A 87 -3.72 -10.86 11.75
C ALA A 87 -3.23 -9.52 11.17
N TYR A 88 -2.48 -8.74 11.94
CA TYR A 88 -1.83 -7.51 11.48
C TYR A 88 -0.40 -7.74 10.97
N TRP A 89 0.47 -8.32 11.81
CA TRP A 89 1.90 -8.39 11.54
C TRP A 89 2.26 -9.37 10.42
N VAL A 90 1.55 -10.50 10.31
CA VAL A 90 1.81 -11.48 9.25
C VAL A 90 1.62 -10.86 7.86
N PRO A 91 0.46 -10.26 7.52
CA PRO A 91 0.30 -9.61 6.23
C PRO A 91 1.18 -8.36 6.07
N ALA A 92 1.47 -7.61 7.14
CA ALA A 92 2.41 -6.49 7.06
C ALA A 92 3.83 -6.94 6.64
N VAL A 93 4.37 -7.98 7.27
CA VAL A 93 5.68 -8.54 6.93
C VAL A 93 5.66 -9.17 5.54
N ALA A 94 4.60 -9.90 5.19
CA ALA A 94 4.45 -10.48 3.86
C ALA A 94 4.41 -9.40 2.76
N LEU A 95 3.75 -8.27 3.01
CA LEU A 95 3.72 -7.13 2.10
C LEU A 95 5.11 -6.53 1.90
N VAL A 96 5.85 -6.28 2.98
CA VAL A 96 7.24 -5.78 2.92
C VAL A 96 8.13 -6.78 2.18
N ALA A 97 8.00 -8.07 2.47
CA ALA A 97 8.78 -9.13 1.82
C ALA A 97 8.49 -9.23 0.31
N ALA A 98 7.22 -9.12 -0.09
CA ALA A 98 6.82 -9.11 -1.50
C ALA A 98 7.38 -7.89 -2.26
N LEU A 99 7.55 -6.77 -1.56
CA LEU A 99 8.08 -5.52 -2.10
C LEU A 99 9.58 -5.32 -1.83
N ARG A 100 10.31 -6.33 -1.35
CA ARG A 100 11.73 -6.21 -0.97
C ARG A 100 12.67 -5.76 -2.10
N ARG A 101 12.25 -5.95 -3.35
CA ARG A 101 13.00 -5.56 -4.56
C ARG A 101 12.75 -4.11 -4.98
N VAL A 102 11.80 -3.44 -4.35
CA VAL A 102 11.50 -2.01 -4.58
C VAL A 102 12.62 -1.16 -3.99
N TRP A 103 12.75 0.08 -4.48
CA TRP A 103 13.76 1.04 -4.02
C TRP A 103 13.77 1.15 -2.47
N TRP A 104 14.94 0.92 -1.87
CA TRP A 104 15.15 0.85 -0.41
C TRP A 104 14.42 1.95 0.39
N PRO A 105 14.44 3.24 0.01
CA PRO A 105 13.76 4.29 0.76
C PRO A 105 12.25 4.13 0.82
N VAL A 106 11.64 3.61 -0.25
CA VAL A 106 10.19 3.33 -0.30
C VAL A 106 9.87 2.16 0.63
N LEU A 107 10.72 1.13 0.63
CA LEU A 107 10.57 -0.01 1.52
C LEU A 107 10.75 0.40 3.00
N ALA A 108 11.73 1.26 3.29
CA ALA A 108 11.96 1.81 4.61
C ALA A 108 10.75 2.64 5.09
N LEU A 109 10.20 3.49 4.22
CA LEU A 109 9.01 4.28 4.53
C LEU A 109 7.77 3.39 4.75
N LEU A 110 7.57 2.37 3.93
CA LEU A 110 6.49 1.39 4.11
C LEU A 110 6.64 0.63 5.43
N THR A 111 7.85 0.16 5.72
CA THR A 111 8.14 -0.57 6.96
C THR A 111 7.91 0.32 8.18
N ALA A 112 8.36 1.57 8.14
CA ALA A 112 8.18 2.54 9.23
C ALA A 112 6.69 2.86 9.45
N THR A 113 5.92 3.05 8.38
CA THR A 113 4.48 3.36 8.49
C THR A 113 3.66 2.17 9.01
N LEU A 114 3.94 0.95 8.53
CA LEU A 114 3.33 -0.25 9.08
C LEU A 114 3.75 -0.47 10.54
N ALA A 115 5.03 -0.31 10.87
CA ALA A 115 5.47 -0.42 12.25
C ALA A 115 4.76 0.59 13.16
N GLY A 116 4.63 1.85 12.71
CA GLY A 116 3.92 2.90 13.45
C GLY A 116 2.42 2.63 13.63
N VAL A 117 1.73 2.10 12.62
CA VAL A 117 0.33 1.69 12.74
C VAL A 117 0.19 0.55 13.76
N GLY A 118 1.02 -0.50 13.65
CA GLY A 118 1.01 -1.63 14.58
C GLY A 118 1.34 -1.20 16.01
N THR A 119 2.35 -0.35 16.21
CA THR A 119 2.72 0.12 17.54
C THR A 119 1.60 0.95 18.17
N THR A 120 1.04 1.90 17.44
CA THR A 120 -0.03 2.76 17.96
C THR A 120 -1.36 2.05 18.19
N MET A 121 -1.55 0.87 17.58
CA MET A 121 -2.74 0.05 17.76
C MET A 121 -2.64 -0.86 19.00
N PHE A 122 -1.46 -1.44 19.27
CA PHE A 122 -1.28 -2.41 20.36
C PHE A 122 -0.72 -1.82 21.65
N TRP A 123 -0.23 -0.57 21.60
CA TRP A 123 0.11 0.21 22.80
C TRP A 123 -0.90 1.32 23.05
N SER A 124 -0.93 1.80 24.30
CA SER A 124 -1.80 2.87 24.77
C SER A 124 -1.41 4.24 24.18
N TYR A 125 -1.74 4.46 22.92
CA TYR A 125 -1.62 5.76 22.25
C TYR A 125 -2.99 6.40 22.01
N PRO A 126 -3.08 7.74 21.95
CA PRO A 126 -4.31 8.42 21.59
C PRO A 126 -4.78 8.02 20.18
N LEU A 127 -6.10 7.90 20.00
CA LEU A 127 -6.72 7.56 18.71
C LEU A 127 -6.26 8.49 17.58
N ALA A 128 -6.10 9.79 17.85
CA ALA A 128 -5.61 10.76 16.87
C ALA A 128 -4.21 10.40 16.33
N THR A 129 -3.32 9.90 17.19
CA THR A 129 -1.98 9.46 16.80
C THR A 129 -2.07 8.23 15.90
N HIS A 130 -2.90 7.26 16.24
CA HIS A 130 -3.11 6.07 15.42
C HIS A 130 -3.68 6.42 14.03
N LEU A 131 -4.67 7.33 13.96
CA LEU A 131 -5.23 7.80 12.70
C LEU A 131 -4.20 8.54 11.83
N SER A 132 -3.27 9.30 12.44
CA SER A 132 -2.19 9.96 11.71
C SER A 132 -1.23 8.96 11.05
N TRP A 133 -0.93 7.85 11.74
CA TRP A 133 -0.11 6.77 11.18
C TRP A 133 -0.85 6.01 10.06
N LEU A 134 -2.15 5.79 10.22
CA LEU A 134 -2.98 5.22 9.14
C LEU A 134 -2.99 6.13 7.91
N ALA A 135 -3.14 7.45 8.09
CA ALA A 135 -3.06 8.40 6.99
C ALA A 135 -1.69 8.34 6.28
N ALA A 136 -0.59 8.30 7.06
CA ALA A 136 0.76 8.15 6.52
C ALA A 136 0.94 6.84 5.75
N ALA A 137 0.38 5.72 6.24
CA ALA A 137 0.41 4.44 5.56
C ALA A 137 -0.36 4.47 4.23
N VAL A 138 -1.54 5.09 4.20
CA VAL A 138 -2.34 5.26 2.97
C VAL A 138 -1.59 6.11 1.94
N VAL A 139 -1.02 7.24 2.34
CA VAL A 139 -0.22 8.10 1.45
C VAL A 139 1.00 7.33 0.92
N THR A 140 1.70 6.61 1.79
CA THR A 140 2.84 5.77 1.39
C THR A 140 2.42 4.72 0.37
N TRP A 141 1.28 4.04 0.59
CA TRP A 141 0.75 3.08 -0.36
C TRP A 141 0.40 3.70 -1.72
N ILE A 142 -0.19 4.89 -1.74
CA ILE A 142 -0.50 5.62 -2.98
C ILE A 142 0.79 5.93 -3.75
N VAL A 143 1.85 6.39 -3.05
CA VAL A 143 3.16 6.67 -3.65
C VAL A 143 3.82 5.38 -4.19
N VAL A 144 3.74 4.29 -3.43
CA VAL A 144 4.21 2.96 -3.85
C VAL A 144 3.46 2.52 -5.11
N ALA A 145 2.13 2.54 -5.09
CA ALA A 145 1.32 2.14 -6.24
C ALA A 145 1.58 3.03 -7.48
N ALA A 146 1.72 4.33 -7.29
CA ALA A 146 2.04 5.27 -8.36
C ALA A 146 3.43 5.05 -8.96
N SER A 147 4.40 4.61 -8.16
CA SER A 147 5.77 4.32 -8.62
C SER A 147 5.93 2.93 -9.23
N LEU A 148 5.10 1.95 -8.83
CA LEU A 148 5.16 0.57 -9.31
C LEU A 148 4.33 0.30 -10.57
N VAL A 149 3.23 1.03 -10.80
CA VAL A 149 2.38 0.84 -11.98
C VAL A 149 2.98 1.60 -13.18
N GLY A 150 4.02 1.04 -13.77
CA GLY A 150 4.34 1.28 -15.17
C GLY A 150 3.42 0.41 -16.03
N LEU A 151 2.44 1.00 -16.72
CA LEU A 151 1.76 0.31 -17.81
C LEU A 151 2.86 -0.12 -18.79
N ARG A 152 3.10 -1.42 -18.93
CA ARG A 152 3.89 -1.97 -20.03
C ARG A 152 3.11 -1.59 -21.28
N SER A 153 3.42 -0.43 -21.87
CA SER A 153 2.98 -0.09 -23.21
C SER A 153 3.33 -1.30 -24.05
N GLY A 154 2.29 -1.94 -24.59
CA GLY A 154 2.40 -3.21 -25.28
C GLY A 154 3.62 -3.19 -26.18
N GLU A 155 4.32 -4.31 -26.21
CA GLU A 155 5.28 -4.59 -27.26
C GLU A 155 4.57 -4.32 -28.59
N LEU A 156 4.76 -3.12 -29.11
CA LEU A 156 4.52 -2.84 -30.51
C LEU A 156 5.38 -3.88 -31.21
N PRO A 157 4.77 -4.74 -32.07
CA PRO A 157 5.49 -5.80 -32.73
C PRO A 157 6.74 -5.18 -33.35
N ARG A 158 7.91 -5.66 -32.92
CA ARG A 158 9.21 -5.28 -33.46
C ARG A 158 9.05 -5.37 -34.97
N ARG A 159 9.00 -4.22 -35.66
CA ARG A 159 8.99 -4.21 -37.12
C ARG A 159 10.22 -5.01 -37.54
N PRO A 160 10.08 -6.09 -38.32
CA PRO A 160 11.23 -6.82 -38.82
C PRO A 160 12.13 -5.81 -39.52
N ARG A 161 13.39 -5.76 -39.09
CA ARG A 161 14.43 -4.92 -39.67
C ARG A 161 14.67 -5.48 -41.07
N THR A 162 13.97 -4.95 -42.06
CA THR A 162 14.28 -5.20 -43.46
C THR A 162 15.67 -4.64 -43.69
N GLU A 163 16.64 -5.53 -43.72
CA GLU A 163 18.00 -5.21 -44.15
C GLU A 163 17.93 -4.73 -45.60
N LEU A 164 18.18 -3.43 -45.80
CA LEU A 164 18.62 -2.93 -47.09
C LEU A 164 19.99 -3.54 -47.35
N ARG A 165 20.03 -4.54 -48.21
CA ARG A 165 21.25 -5.07 -48.82
C ARG A 165 21.61 -4.13 -49.98
N PRO A 166 22.75 -3.40 -49.93
CA PRO A 166 23.23 -2.69 -51.10
C PRO A 166 23.77 -3.71 -52.11
N GLY A 167 23.29 -3.60 -53.35
CA GLY A 167 23.88 -4.23 -54.54
C GLY A 167 24.67 -3.21 -55.33
#